data_AF-A0A935F9F9-F1
#
_entry.id   AF-A0A935F9F9-F1
#
_cell.length_a   1.000
_cell.length_b   1.000
_cell.length_c   1.000
_cell.angle_alpha   90.00
_cell.angle_beta   90.00
_cell.angle_gamma   90.00
#
_symmetry.space_group_name_H-M   'P 1'
#
loop_
_entity.id
_entity.type
_entity.pdbx_description
1 polymer ?
#
loop_
_entity_poly.entity_id
_entity_poly.type
_entity_poly.pdbx_seq_one_letter_code
_entity_poly.pdbx_strand_id
1 'polypeptide(L)'
;MSSHYDPTKSVSSSAAYPEVSFHHGHADDATFRKKVKKTTILLSVITVIELVIGLAIYNIHKGANPSELLVLMFKGVVCILTLAKAFYIVSVFMHLGDEIRNMIMTIVVPLMLFIWFIIAFVADGNSYKNLRNQYDPYFKESTMPSKHHGEKHEAAPAEKSGKE
;
A
#
# COMPACT_ATOMS: atom_id res chain seq x y z
N MET A 1 79.56 24.53 -23.51
CA MET A 1 78.88 23.38 -22.89
C MET A 1 77.42 23.79 -22.67
N SER A 2 76.55 23.56 -23.66
CA SER A 2 75.12 23.92 -23.54
C SER A 2 74.44 22.94 -22.59
N SER A 3 73.94 23.46 -21.47
CA SER A 3 73.09 22.71 -20.55
C SER A 3 71.79 22.40 -21.29
N HIS A 4 71.62 21.13 -21.69
CA HIS A 4 70.42 20.65 -22.34
C HIS A 4 69.31 20.58 -21.29
N TYR A 5 68.37 21.53 -21.34
CA TYR A 5 67.18 21.50 -20.48
C TYR A 5 66.30 20.32 -20.88
N ASP A 6 66.14 19.36 -19.98
CA ASP A 6 65.25 18.21 -20.13
C ASP A 6 63.95 18.47 -19.35
N PRO A 7 62.85 18.83 -20.03
CA PRO A 7 61.59 19.21 -19.39
C PRO A 7 60.86 18.05 -18.71
N THR A 8 61.33 16.81 -18.87
CA THR A 8 60.64 15.63 -18.32
C THR A 8 61.01 15.31 -16.88
N LYS A 9 62.13 15.85 -16.37
CA LYS A 9 62.60 15.57 -15.00
C LYS A 9 61.88 16.36 -13.90
N SER A 10 61.13 17.40 -14.24
CA SER A 10 60.38 18.21 -13.27
C SER A 10 58.92 17.79 -13.12
N VAL A 11 58.45 16.80 -13.87
CA VAL A 11 57.07 16.32 -13.77
C VAL A 11 57.02 15.18 -12.75
N SER A 12 57.01 15.55 -11.47
CA SER A 12 56.57 14.63 -10.41
C SER A 12 55.10 14.28 -10.68
N SER A 13 54.84 13.05 -11.12
CA SER A 13 53.48 12.53 -11.40
C SER A 13 52.54 12.58 -10.19
N SER A 14 53.06 12.92 -9.00
CA SER A 14 52.31 13.02 -7.75
C SER A 14 51.67 14.39 -7.51
N ALA A 15 51.95 15.43 -8.30
CA ALA A 15 51.52 16.81 -8.01
C ALA A 15 50.33 17.31 -8.86
N ALA A 16 49.84 16.52 -9.82
CA ALA A 16 48.84 16.99 -10.79
C ALA A 16 47.38 16.86 -10.32
N TYR A 17 47.12 16.14 -9.23
CA TYR A 17 45.80 16.04 -8.63
C TYR A 17 45.99 15.96 -7.12
N PRO A 18 45.55 16.96 -6.32
CA PRO A 18 45.20 16.67 -4.96
C PRO A 18 44.04 15.68 -5.07
N GLU A 19 44.33 14.38 -4.98
CA GLU A 19 43.31 13.37 -4.84
C GLU A 19 42.47 13.79 -3.64
N VAL A 20 41.26 14.29 -3.93
CA VAL A 20 40.30 14.67 -2.90
C VAL A 20 39.78 13.35 -2.36
N SER A 21 40.60 12.71 -1.53
CA SER A 21 40.17 11.70 -0.59
C SER A 21 39.27 12.42 0.41
N PHE A 22 38.02 12.62 0.02
CA PHE A 22 36.93 12.79 0.95
C PHE A 22 36.92 11.50 1.76
N HIS A 23 37.70 11.47 2.83
CA HIS A 23 37.42 10.59 3.95
C HIS A 23 36.05 11.04 4.44
N HIS A 24 34.99 10.46 3.86
CA HIS A 24 33.65 10.53 4.41
C HIS A 24 33.84 10.13 5.86
N GLY A 25 33.74 11.12 6.75
CA GLY A 25 33.85 10.89 8.17
C GLY A 25 32.93 9.73 8.47
N HIS A 26 33.45 8.70 9.12
CA HIS A 26 32.69 7.58 9.64
C HIS A 26 31.67 8.14 10.63
N ALA A 27 30.60 8.74 10.11
CA ALA A 27 29.46 9.23 10.83
C ALA A 27 28.68 7.98 11.22
N ASP A 28 29.19 7.33 12.25
CA ASP A 28 28.38 6.61 13.22
C ASP A 28 27.51 5.48 12.61
N ASP A 29 28.05 4.74 11.63
CA ASP A 29 27.42 3.55 11.05
C ASP A 29 26.94 2.56 12.13
N ALA A 30 27.69 2.48 13.23
CA ALA A 30 27.34 1.65 14.38
C ALA A 30 26.06 2.13 15.10
N THR A 31 25.82 3.44 15.22
CA THR A 31 24.61 3.97 15.86
C THR A 31 23.41 3.90 14.92
N PHE A 32 23.60 4.15 13.62
CA PHE A 32 22.58 3.91 12.60
C PHE A 32 22.11 2.44 12.58
N ARG A 33 23.06 1.49 12.50
CA ARG A 33 22.74 0.05 12.52
C ARG A 33 22.03 -0.38 13.79
N LYS A 34 22.40 0.19 14.95
CA LYS A 34 21.69 -0.06 16.22
C LYS A 34 20.26 0.47 16.20
N LYS A 35 20.04 1.67 15.64
CA LYS A 35 18.70 2.29 15.52
C LYS A 35 17.82 1.45 14.60
N VAL A 36 18.31 1.13 13.39
CA VAL A 36 17.66 0.25 12.42
C VAL A 36 17.26 -1.07 13.08
N LYS A 37 18.21 -1.76 13.74
CA LYS A 37 17.95 -3.04 14.40
C LYS A 37 16.87 -2.94 15.48
N LYS A 38 16.90 -1.91 16.33
CA LYS A 38 15.89 -1.69 17.38
C LYS A 38 14.51 -1.45 16.77
N THR A 39 14.43 -0.60 15.76
CA THR A 39 13.19 -0.25 15.05
C THR A 39 12.62 -1.47 14.33
N THR A 40 13.44 -2.27 13.64
CA THR A 40 13.00 -3.50 12.96
C THR A 40 12.46 -4.51 13.96
N ILE A 41 13.13 -4.71 15.11
CA ILE A 41 12.67 -5.64 16.14
C ILE A 41 11.35 -5.17 16.75
N LEU A 42 11.25 -3.89 17.15
CA LEU A 42 10.02 -3.32 17.70
C LEU A 42 8.84 -3.53 16.75
N LEU A 43 9.05 -3.24 15.46
CA LEU A 43 7.98 -3.32 14.47
C LEU A 43 7.66 -4.75 14.05
N SER A 44 8.64 -5.64 14.11
CA SER A 44 8.42 -7.08 13.91
C SER A 44 7.54 -7.62 15.03
N VAL A 45 7.84 -7.29 16.29
CA VAL A 45 7.04 -7.73 17.45
C VAL A 45 5.61 -7.21 17.36
N ILE A 46 5.41 -5.92 17.09
CA ILE A 46 4.07 -5.33 16.93
C ILE A 46 3.27 -6.06 15.84
N THR A 47 3.89 -6.38 14.71
CA THR A 47 3.20 -7.08 13.61
C THR A 47 2.91 -8.54 13.87
N VAL A 48 3.79 -9.24 14.59
CA VAL A 48 3.48 -10.61 15.03
C VAL A 48 2.26 -10.57 15.95
N ILE A 49 2.19 -9.62 16.88
CA ILE A 49 1.04 -9.46 17.78
C ILE A 49 -0.24 -9.14 17.00
N GLU A 50 -0.18 -8.19 16.05
CA GLU A 50 -1.31 -7.85 15.17
C GLU A 50 -1.84 -9.06 14.40
N LEU A 51 -0.94 -9.86 13.80
CA LEU A 51 -1.31 -11.07 13.06
C LEU A 51 -1.91 -12.15 13.96
N VAL A 52 -1.36 -12.35 15.16
CA VAL A 52 -1.89 -13.32 16.14
C VAL A 52 -3.31 -12.92 16.57
N ILE A 53 -3.55 -11.64 16.84
CA ILE A 53 -4.89 -11.12 17.17
C ILE A 53 -5.84 -11.30 15.97
N GLY A 54 -5.40 -10.97 14.77
CA GLY A 54 -6.19 -11.17 13.55
C GLY A 54 -6.57 -12.63 13.31
N LEU A 55 -5.62 -13.56 13.52
CA LEU A 55 -5.84 -15.00 13.37
C LEU A 55 -6.73 -15.58 14.47
N ALA A 56 -6.56 -15.12 15.72
CA ALA A 56 -7.40 -15.54 16.84
C ALA A 56 -8.88 -15.15 16.60
N ILE A 57 -9.12 -13.95 16.10
CA ILE A 57 -10.46 -13.48 15.77
C ILE A 57 -11.05 -14.25 14.59
N TYR A 58 -10.24 -14.58 13.57
CA TYR A 58 -10.69 -15.44 12.47
C TYR A 58 -11.17 -16.82 12.96
N ASN A 59 -10.46 -17.41 13.92
CA ASN A 59 -10.86 -18.69 14.52
C ASN A 59 -12.15 -18.57 15.36
N ILE A 60 -12.33 -17.48 16.09
CA ILE A 60 -13.55 -17.20 16.87
C ILE A 60 -14.75 -16.91 15.95
N HIS A 61 -14.51 -16.33 14.76
CA HIS A 61 -15.55 -16.02 13.77
C HIS A 61 -16.24 -17.26 13.18
N LYS A 62 -15.57 -18.43 13.20
CA LYS A 62 -16.16 -19.72 12.79
C LYS A 62 -17.02 -20.36 13.90
N GLY A 63 -17.02 -19.80 15.11
CA GLY A 63 -17.80 -20.29 16.24
C GLY A 63 -19.25 -19.79 16.23
N ALA A 64 -20.11 -20.46 17.02
CA ALA A 64 -21.57 -20.35 16.93
C ALA A 64 -22.22 -18.98 17.27
N ASN A 65 -21.44 -17.98 17.73
CA ASN A 65 -21.95 -16.63 18.07
C ASN A 65 -20.90 -15.55 17.78
N PRO A 66 -20.67 -15.15 16.52
CA PRO A 66 -19.74 -14.08 16.21
C PRO A 66 -20.38 -12.72 16.51
N SER A 67 -19.77 -11.94 17.40
CA SER A 67 -20.12 -10.53 17.57
C SER A 67 -19.56 -9.75 16.38
N GLU A 68 -20.37 -9.55 15.34
CA GLU A 68 -19.98 -8.85 14.11
C GLU A 68 -19.35 -7.48 14.39
N LEU A 69 -19.90 -6.73 15.35
CA LEU A 69 -19.37 -5.44 15.78
C LEU A 69 -17.96 -5.57 16.34
N LEU A 70 -17.71 -6.54 17.22
CA LEU A 70 -16.40 -6.75 17.84
C LEU A 70 -15.34 -7.04 16.78
N VAL A 71 -15.70 -7.86 15.79
CA VAL A 71 -14.80 -8.22 14.70
C VAL A 71 -14.50 -7.03 13.80
N LEU A 72 -15.52 -6.22 13.49
CA LEU A 72 -15.35 -5.00 12.70
C LEU A 72 -14.43 -4.00 13.41
N MET A 73 -14.59 -3.84 14.73
CA MET A 73 -13.72 -3.01 15.57
C MET A 73 -12.26 -3.50 15.53
N PHE A 74 -12.01 -4.79 15.73
CA PHE A 74 -10.65 -5.33 15.67
C PHE A 74 -10.02 -5.24 14.27
N LYS A 75 -10.80 -5.45 13.20
CA LYS A 75 -10.34 -5.23 11.82
C LYS A 75 -9.93 -3.77 11.61
N GLY A 76 -10.71 -2.84 12.15
CA GLY A 76 -10.37 -1.41 12.17
C GLY A 76 -9.06 -1.14 12.92
N VAL A 77 -8.91 -1.68 14.13
CA VAL A 77 -7.70 -1.52 14.96
C VAL A 77 -6.46 -2.06 14.25
N VAL A 78 -6.52 -3.28 13.70
CA VAL A 78 -5.39 -3.87 12.95
C VAL A 78 -5.05 -3.03 11.72
N CYS A 79 -6.05 -2.51 11.01
CA CYS A 79 -5.84 -1.61 9.87
C CYS A 79 -5.11 -0.32 10.28
N ILE A 80 -5.57 0.34 11.35
CA ILE A 80 -4.96 1.57 11.87
C ILE A 80 -3.53 1.32 12.34
N LEU A 81 -3.28 0.23 13.08
CA LEU A 81 -1.94 -0.11 13.54
C LEU A 81 -0.99 -0.42 12.38
N THR A 82 -1.48 -1.06 11.31
CA THR A 82 -0.71 -1.30 10.09
C THR A 82 -0.30 0.02 9.41
N LEU A 83 -1.22 0.98 9.31
CA LEU A 83 -0.93 2.32 8.77
C LEU A 83 0.06 3.08 9.65
N ALA A 84 -0.13 3.04 10.98
CA ALA A 84 0.77 3.67 11.95
C ALA A 84 2.18 3.07 11.87
N LYS A 85 2.30 1.75 11.74
CA LYS A 85 3.56 1.05 11.51
C LYS A 85 4.23 1.53 10.22
N ALA A 86 3.50 1.62 9.11
CA ALA A 86 4.05 2.09 7.84
C ALA A 86 4.59 3.53 7.95
N PHE A 87 3.85 4.41 8.62
CA PHE A 87 4.31 5.78 8.90
C PHE A 87 5.55 5.82 9.81
N TYR A 88 5.60 4.95 10.83
CA TYR A 88 6.76 4.82 11.70
C TYR A 88 8.01 4.29 10.96
N ILE A 89 7.84 3.35 10.02
CA ILE A 89 8.93 2.89 9.15
C ILE A 89 9.51 4.07 8.37
N VAL A 90 8.63 4.81 7.67
CA VAL A 90 9.07 5.92 6.81
C VAL A 90 9.76 7.00 7.62
N SER A 91 9.20 7.41 8.76
CA SER A 91 9.82 8.46 9.61
C SER A 91 11.16 8.04 10.22
N VAL A 92 11.33 6.77 10.62
CA VAL A 92 12.53 6.32 11.36
C VAL A 92 13.64 5.78 10.44
N PHE A 93 13.31 4.97 9.43
CA PHE A 93 14.31 4.36 8.56
C PHE A 93 14.84 5.31 7.50
N MET A 94 14.09 6.35 7.17
CA MET A 94 14.52 7.31 6.18
C MET A 94 15.40 8.42 6.79
N HIS A 95 15.87 8.34 8.05
CA HIS A 95 16.74 9.39 8.63
C HIS A 95 16.17 10.81 8.43
N LEU A 96 14.84 10.91 8.39
CA LEU A 96 14.20 12.11 7.90
C LEU A 96 14.43 13.24 8.90
N GLY A 97 14.42 12.97 10.21
CA GLY A 97 14.45 13.89 11.36
C GLY A 97 15.08 15.29 11.23
N ASP A 98 16.32 15.37 10.77
CA ASP A 98 17.10 16.62 10.84
C ASP A 98 17.48 17.18 9.45
N GLU A 99 17.28 16.41 8.38
CA GLU A 99 17.60 16.75 6.97
C GLU A 99 16.34 16.72 6.06
N ILE A 100 15.16 16.65 6.70
CA ILE A 100 13.88 16.11 6.18
C ILE A 100 13.41 16.69 4.84
N ARG A 101 13.49 18.01 4.67
CA ARG A 101 12.48 18.72 3.83
C ARG A 101 12.55 18.28 2.37
N ASN A 102 13.75 18.09 1.83
CA ASN A 102 13.91 17.66 0.44
C ASN A 102 13.52 16.19 0.25
N MET A 103 13.83 15.33 1.22
CA MET A 103 13.58 13.90 1.05
C MET A 103 12.10 13.53 1.29
N ILE A 104 11.41 14.16 2.24
CA ILE A 104 9.95 14.01 2.38
C ILE A 104 9.25 14.34 1.06
N MET A 105 9.67 15.41 0.36
CA MET A 105 9.05 15.79 -0.91
C MET A 105 9.18 14.69 -1.98
N THR A 106 10.33 14.01 -2.06
CA THR A 106 10.51 12.91 -3.03
C THR A 106 9.68 11.66 -2.73
N ILE A 107 9.24 11.46 -1.49
CA ILE A 107 8.41 10.32 -1.09
C ILE A 107 6.93 10.69 -1.14
N VAL A 108 6.58 11.89 -0.65
CA VAL A 108 5.20 12.38 -0.58
C VAL A 108 4.64 12.68 -1.97
N VAL A 109 5.43 13.24 -2.89
CA VAL A 109 4.93 13.56 -4.24
C VAL A 109 4.47 12.29 -4.99
N PRO A 110 5.27 11.21 -5.09
CA PRO A 110 4.79 9.95 -5.68
C PRO A 110 3.60 9.34 -4.94
N LEU A 111 3.57 9.39 -3.61
CA LEU A 111 2.43 8.87 -2.83
C LEU A 111 1.14 9.67 -3.07
N MET A 112 1.23 11.00 -3.16
CA MET A 112 0.09 11.86 -3.46
C MET A 112 -0.42 11.64 -4.88
N LEU A 113 0.48 11.47 -5.86
CA LEU A 113 0.09 11.09 -7.21
C LEU A 113 -0.57 9.71 -7.25
N PHE A 114 -0.09 8.74 -6.46
CA PHE A 114 -0.69 7.41 -6.38
C PHE A 114 -2.12 7.46 -5.79
N ILE A 115 -2.34 8.19 -4.70
CA ILE A 115 -3.67 8.36 -4.11
C ILE A 115 -4.62 9.08 -5.08
N TRP A 116 -4.13 10.15 -5.72
CA TRP A 116 -4.89 10.87 -6.74
C TRP A 116 -5.27 9.97 -7.92
N PHE A 117 -4.33 9.13 -8.39
CA PHE A 117 -4.54 8.17 -9.48
C PHE A 117 -5.62 7.15 -9.12
N ILE A 118 -5.62 6.60 -7.90
CA ILE A 118 -6.69 5.71 -7.42
C ILE A 118 -8.06 6.40 -7.48
N ILE A 119 -8.15 7.63 -6.97
CA ILE A 119 -9.41 8.40 -6.99
C ILE A 119 -9.87 8.64 -8.43
N ALA A 120 -8.95 9.02 -9.32
CA ALA A 120 -9.25 9.23 -10.74
C ALA A 120 -9.78 7.96 -11.40
N PHE A 121 -9.17 6.78 -11.19
CA PHE A 121 -9.71 5.53 -11.73
C PHE A 121 -11.02 5.10 -11.13
N VAL A 122 -11.24 5.32 -9.83
CA VAL A 122 -12.52 4.97 -9.22
C VAL A 122 -13.62 5.86 -9.80
N ALA A 123 -13.38 7.16 -9.95
CA ALA A 123 -14.31 8.08 -10.56
C ALA A 123 -14.59 7.75 -12.04
N ASP A 124 -13.53 7.54 -12.83
CA ASP A 124 -13.64 7.23 -14.25
C ASP A 124 -14.24 5.83 -14.49
N GLY A 125 -13.86 4.85 -13.68
CA GLY A 125 -14.45 3.51 -13.68
C GLY A 125 -15.93 3.51 -13.30
N ASN A 126 -16.34 4.35 -12.35
CA ASN A 126 -17.75 4.51 -12.00
C ASN A 126 -18.55 5.19 -13.12
N SER A 127 -17.96 6.20 -13.77
CA SER A 127 -18.52 6.83 -14.97
C SER A 127 -18.70 5.83 -16.11
N TYR A 128 -17.66 5.06 -16.41
CA TYR A 128 -17.66 4.01 -17.43
C TYR A 128 -18.72 2.94 -17.16
N LYS A 129 -18.86 2.49 -15.91
CA LYS A 129 -19.90 1.55 -15.49
C LYS A 129 -21.31 2.14 -15.70
N ASN A 130 -21.51 3.40 -15.33
CA ASN A 130 -22.79 4.07 -15.47
C ASN A 130 -23.21 4.22 -16.96
N LEU A 131 -22.26 4.62 -17.81
CA LEU A 131 -22.48 4.75 -19.26
C LEU A 131 -22.82 3.40 -19.90
N ARG A 132 -22.10 2.33 -19.57
CA ARG A 132 -22.41 0.98 -20.10
C ARG A 132 -23.79 0.48 -19.69
N ASN A 133 -24.21 0.76 -18.46
CA ASN A 133 -25.53 0.37 -17.97
C ASN A 133 -26.68 1.20 -18.62
N GLN A 134 -26.36 2.39 -19.14
CA GLN A 134 -27.34 3.27 -19.76
C GLN A 134 -27.50 3.03 -21.26
N TYR A 135 -26.41 2.72 -21.98
CA TYR A 135 -26.40 2.62 -23.45
C TYR A 135 -26.42 1.18 -24.00
N ASP A 136 -26.11 0.16 -23.19
CA ASP A 136 -26.17 -1.25 -23.60
C ASP A 136 -27.31 -1.99 -22.86
N PRO A 137 -28.49 -2.15 -23.49
CA PRO A 137 -29.65 -2.79 -22.87
C PRO A 137 -29.42 -4.28 -22.54
N TYR A 138 -28.56 -4.99 -23.29
CA TYR A 138 -28.23 -6.40 -23.03
C TYR A 138 -27.33 -6.54 -21.78
N PHE A 139 -26.44 -5.58 -21.57
CA PHE A 139 -25.58 -5.54 -20.37
C PHE A 139 -26.35 -5.16 -19.10
N LYS A 140 -27.38 -4.32 -19.23
CA LYS A 140 -28.27 -3.93 -18.14
C LYS A 140 -29.08 -5.12 -17.61
N GLU A 141 -29.60 -5.97 -18.50
CA GLU A 141 -30.39 -7.15 -18.14
C GLU A 141 -29.56 -8.23 -17.42
N SER A 142 -28.28 -8.40 -17.79
CA SER A 142 -27.36 -9.36 -17.17
C SER A 142 -26.84 -8.94 -15.78
N THR A 143 -26.85 -7.65 -15.46
CA THR A 143 -26.31 -7.11 -14.19
C THR A 143 -27.39 -6.82 -13.14
N MET A 144 -28.67 -6.88 -13.54
CA MET A 144 -29.79 -6.87 -12.61
C MET A 144 -30.00 -8.27 -12.02
N PRO A 145 -30.29 -8.41 -10.71
CA PRO A 145 -30.64 -9.70 -10.16
C PRO A 145 -31.90 -10.20 -10.89
N SER A 146 -31.77 -11.30 -11.62
CA SER A 146 -32.89 -11.96 -12.28
C SER A 146 -33.97 -12.21 -11.23
N LYS A 147 -35.11 -11.51 -11.36
CA LYS A 147 -36.33 -11.94 -10.70
C LYS A 147 -36.68 -13.27 -11.32
N HIS A 148 -36.27 -14.35 -10.65
CA HIS A 148 -36.79 -15.68 -10.90
C HIS A 148 -38.32 -15.56 -10.92
N HIS A 149 -38.87 -15.69 -12.13
CA HIS A 149 -40.29 -15.81 -12.36
C HIS A 149 -40.71 -17.07 -11.60
N GLY A 150 -41.39 -16.89 -10.48
CA GLY A 150 -42.12 -17.95 -9.80
C GLY A 150 -43.32 -18.31 -10.66
N GLU A 151 -43.07 -19.04 -11.74
CA GLU A 151 -44.08 -19.75 -12.51
C GLU A 151 -44.65 -20.85 -11.59
N LYS A 152 -45.72 -20.53 -10.88
CA LYS A 152 -46.62 -21.57 -10.36
C LYS A 152 -47.44 -22.09 -11.54
N HIS A 153 -46.88 -23.10 -12.21
CA HIS A 153 -47.69 -24.04 -12.96
C HIS A 153 -48.41 -24.92 -11.94
N GLU A 154 -49.73 -24.73 -11.81
CA GLU A 154 -50.59 -25.75 -11.22
C GLU A 154 -51.79 -25.91 -12.16
N ALA A 155 -51.79 -27.02 -12.89
CA ALA A 155 -52.83 -27.38 -13.85
C ALA A 155 -53.78 -28.41 -13.24
N ALA A 156 -55.08 -28.05 -13.26
CA ALA A 156 -56.30 -28.88 -13.34
C ALA A 156 -56.78 -29.63 -12.07
N PRO A 157 -58.11 -29.94 -11.91
CA PRO A 157 -59.15 -30.00 -12.96
C PRO A 157 -60.57 -29.43 -12.68
N ALA A 158 -61.25 -29.15 -13.79
CA ALA A 158 -62.66 -29.42 -14.17
C ALA A 158 -63.88 -29.19 -13.22
N GLU A 159 -64.81 -28.37 -13.77
CA GLU A 159 -66.27 -28.61 -13.94
C GLU A 159 -67.27 -28.55 -12.76
N LYS A 160 -68.17 -27.55 -12.81
CA LYS A 160 -69.66 -27.62 -12.75
C LYS A 160 -70.21 -26.18 -12.89
N SER A 161 -70.83 -25.80 -14.00
CA SER A 161 -72.27 -25.94 -14.32
C SER A 161 -73.20 -25.22 -13.32
N GLY A 162 -73.93 -24.21 -13.79
CA GLY A 162 -75.01 -23.54 -13.05
C GLY A 162 -75.39 -22.17 -13.64
N LYS A 163 -76.40 -22.17 -14.51
CA LYS A 163 -77.11 -20.99 -15.02
C LYS A 163 -78.03 -20.40 -13.93
N GLU A 164 -78.40 -19.14 -14.18
CA GLU A 164 -79.49 -18.32 -13.60
C GLU A 164 -79.15 -17.44 -12.39
#